data_AF-A0A7V4IJJ8-F1
#
_entry.id   AF-A0A7V4IJJ8-F1
#
_cell.length_a   1.000
_cell.length_b   1.000
_cell.length_c   1.000
_cell.angle_alpha   90.00
_cell.angle_beta   90.00
_cell.angle_gamma   90.00
#
_symmetry.space_group_name_H-M   'P 1'
#
loop_
_entity.id
_entity.type
_entity.pdbx_description
1 polymer ?
#
loop_
_entity_poly.entity_id
_entity_poly.type
_entity_poly.pdbx_seq_one_letter_code
_entity_poly.pdbx_strand_id
1 'polypeptide(L)'
;ENVEHSKTRVKSPQSNGTCERFHKTVLDEFDRVAFRKKVYGSIEELQKDLDLWLTEYNEQRVHSGKYCYGKTPLQTFMDTLPLAKEKMLSGTFQTAA
;
A
#
# COMPACT_ATOMS: atom_id res chain seq x y z
N GLU A 1 -9.27 7.03 17.29
CA GLU A 1 -10.36 7.91 16.83
C GLU A 1 -9.91 9.22 16.15
N ASN A 2 -8.61 9.53 16.04
CA ASN A 2 -8.13 10.78 15.41
C ASN A 2 -7.77 10.63 13.92
N VAL A 3 -8.61 9.96 13.13
CA VAL A 3 -8.43 9.91 11.66
C VAL A 3 -9.58 10.66 11.02
N GLU A 4 -9.28 11.83 10.46
CA GLU A 4 -10.27 12.57 9.67
C GLU A 4 -10.53 11.81 8.36
N HIS A 5 -11.78 11.40 8.18
CA HIS A 5 -12.20 10.69 6.98
C HIS A 5 -12.61 11.72 5.93
N SER A 6 -11.90 11.75 4.81
CA SER A 6 -12.29 12.54 3.64
C SER A 6 -12.77 11.62 2.52
N LYS A 7 -13.76 12.08 1.75
CA LYS A 7 -14.26 11.35 0.57
C LYS A 7 -13.56 11.87 -0.67
N THR A 8 -13.17 10.97 -1.55
CA THR A 8 -12.67 11.33 -2.87
C THR A 8 -13.75 12.02 -3.68
N ARG A 9 -13.38 13.12 -4.34
CA ARG A 9 -14.28 13.80 -5.28
C ARG A 9 -14.61 12.85 -6.44
N VAL A 10 -15.88 12.81 -6.82
CA VAL A 10 -16.38 12.01 -7.95
C VAL A 10 -15.55 12.32 -9.21
N LYS A 11 -15.06 11.27 -9.89
CA LYS A 11 -14.26 11.35 -11.14
C LYS A 11 -12.92 12.10 -11.02
N SER A 12 -12.27 12.08 -9.86
CA SER A 12 -10.93 12.66 -9.66
C SER A 12 -9.85 11.56 -9.54
N PRO A 13 -9.30 11.05 -10.66
CA PRO A 13 -8.36 9.92 -10.65
C PRO A 13 -7.02 10.20 -9.95
N GLN A 14 -6.69 11.47 -9.70
CA GLN A 14 -5.42 11.87 -9.09
C GLN A 14 -5.29 11.45 -7.62
N SER A 15 -6.41 11.28 -6.90
CA SER A 15 -6.42 11.04 -5.45
C SER A 15 -6.52 9.57 -5.05
N ASN A 16 -6.93 8.67 -5.95
CA ASN A 16 -7.10 7.24 -5.64
C ASN A 16 -6.42 6.27 -6.61
N GLY A 17 -5.86 6.75 -7.73
CA GLY A 17 -5.38 5.88 -8.80
C GLY A 17 -4.29 4.89 -8.37
N THR A 18 -3.45 5.23 -7.40
CA THR A 18 -2.44 4.29 -6.86
C THR A 18 -3.11 3.17 -6.05
N CYS A 19 -4.06 3.51 -5.17
CA CYS A 19 -4.78 2.51 -4.37
C CYS A 19 -5.62 1.58 -5.27
N GLU A 20 -6.33 2.13 -6.26
CA GLU A 20 -7.09 1.33 -7.21
C GLU A 20 -6.19 0.36 -7.98
N ARG A 21 -5.03 0.84 -8.45
CA ARG A 21 -4.06 -0.01 -9.14
C ARG A 21 -3.52 -1.11 -8.22
N PHE A 22 -3.20 -0.77 -6.97
CA PHE A 22 -2.73 -1.74 -6.00
C PHE A 22 -3.78 -2.83 -5.73
N HIS A 23 -5.04 -2.47 -5.48
CA HIS A 23 -6.11 -3.45 -5.28
C HIS A 23 -6.32 -4.35 -6.51
N LYS A 24 -6.19 -3.80 -7.72
CA LYS A 24 -6.21 -4.61 -8.94
C LYS A 24 -5.04 -5.61 -8.99
N THR A 25 -3.84 -5.18 -8.60
CA THR A 25 -2.67 -6.07 -8.52
C THR A 25 -2.89 -7.20 -7.51
N VAL A 26 -3.41 -6.90 -6.31
CA VAL A 26 -3.76 -7.92 -5.31
C VAL A 26 -4.75 -8.92 -5.89
N LEU A 27 -5.81 -8.44 -6.55
CA LEU A 27 -6.80 -9.32 -7.18
C LEU A 27 -6.18 -10.23 -8.25
N ASP A 28 -5.40 -9.63 -9.16
CA ASP A 28 -4.87 -10.31 -10.35
C ASP A 28 -3.75 -11.30 -9.99
N GLU A 29 -2.88 -10.95 -9.04
CA GLU A 29 -1.66 -11.69 -8.73
C GLU A 29 -1.76 -12.53 -7.46
N PHE A 30 -2.52 -12.09 -6.44
CA PHE A 30 -2.72 -12.84 -5.20
C PHE A 30 -4.04 -13.61 -5.23
N ASP A 31 -5.21 -12.94 -5.17
CA ASP A 31 -6.50 -13.61 -4.94
C ASP A 31 -6.79 -14.70 -5.97
N ARG A 32 -6.66 -14.39 -7.27
CA ARG A 32 -6.91 -15.35 -8.36
C ARG A 32 -5.99 -16.55 -8.34
N VAL A 33 -4.76 -16.38 -7.84
CA VAL A 33 -3.75 -17.44 -7.78
C VAL A 33 -3.95 -18.27 -6.52
N ALA A 34 -4.10 -17.61 -5.37
CA ALA A 34 -4.34 -18.22 -4.07
C ALA A 34 -5.56 -19.13 -4.09
N PHE A 35 -6.73 -18.61 -4.49
CA PHE A 35 -7.99 -19.37 -4.52
C PHE A 35 -8.03 -20.46 -5.59
N ARG A 36 -7.13 -20.43 -6.58
CA ARG A 36 -6.98 -21.54 -7.54
C ARG A 36 -6.10 -22.66 -6.98
N LYS A 37 -5.07 -22.32 -6.20
CA LYS A 37 -4.04 -23.27 -5.75
C LYS A 37 -4.33 -23.90 -4.39
N LYS A 38 -5.06 -23.20 -3.52
CA LYS A 38 -5.26 -23.58 -2.12
C LYS A 38 -6.71 -23.33 -1.71
N VAL A 39 -7.30 -24.31 -1.02
CA VAL A 39 -8.58 -24.13 -0.32
C VAL A 39 -8.26 -23.67 1.08
N TYR A 40 -8.74 -22.50 1.45
CA TYR A 40 -8.52 -21.90 2.77
C TYR A 40 -9.60 -22.37 3.75
N GLY A 41 -9.18 -22.85 4.92
CA GLY A 41 -10.10 -23.29 5.98
C GLY A 41 -10.57 -22.16 6.89
N SER A 42 -9.82 -21.05 6.93
CA SER A 42 -10.15 -19.88 7.74
C SER A 42 -9.55 -18.60 7.14
N ILE A 43 -10.01 -17.44 7.62
CA ILE A 43 -9.51 -16.13 7.18
C ILE A 43 -8.06 -15.93 7.63
N GLU A 44 -7.69 -16.43 8.80
CA GLU A 44 -6.33 -16.31 9.35
C GLU A 44 -5.30 -17.03 8.47
N GLU A 45 -5.70 -18.14 7.84
CA GLU A 45 -4.85 -18.85 6.89
C GLU A 45 -4.63 -18.05 5.61
N LEU A 46 -5.68 -17.40 5.09
CA LEU A 46 -5.59 -16.51 3.94
C LEU A 46 -4.73 -15.28 4.26
N GLN A 47 -4.91 -14.70 5.45
CA GLN A 47 -4.18 -13.53 5.91
C GLN A 47 -2.67 -13.79 5.96
N LYS A 48 -2.23 -14.95 6.45
CA LYS A 48 -0.80 -15.31 6.47
C LYS A 48 -0.18 -15.33 5.08
N ASP A 49 -0.87 -15.90 4.10
CA ASP A 49 -0.38 -15.95 2.73
C ASP A 49 -0.38 -14.54 2.10
N LEU A 50 -1.39 -13.73 2.40
CA LEU A 50 -1.47 -12.33 1.95
C LEU A 50 -0.34 -11.49 2.57
N ASP A 51 -0.07 -11.64 3.86
CA ASP A 51 1.00 -10.92 4.57
C ASP A 51 2.37 -11.21 3.92
N LEU A 52 2.64 -12.47 3.61
CA LEU A 52 3.87 -12.87 2.92
C LEU A 52 3.96 -12.22 1.52
N TRP A 53 2.86 -12.25 0.76
CA TRP A 53 2.80 -11.61 -0.55
C TRP A 53 3.00 -10.09 -0.47
N LEU A 54 2.45 -9.44 0.57
CA LEU A 54 2.63 -8.01 0.83
C LEU A 54 4.07 -7.66 1.18
N THR A 55 4.76 -8.50 1.97
CA THR A 55 6.20 -8.31 2.24
C THR A 55 7.00 -8.37 0.95
N GLU A 56 6.77 -9.36 0.08
CA GLU A 56 7.45 -9.45 -1.21
C GLU A 56 7.17 -8.20 -2.08
N TYR A 57 5.90 -7.81 -2.19
CA TYR A 57 5.48 -6.64 -2.96
C TYR A 57 6.13 -5.34 -2.46
N ASN A 58 6.16 -5.12 -1.14
CA ASN A 58 6.65 -3.87 -0.56
C ASN A 58 8.18 -3.79 -0.44
N GLU A 59 8.85 -4.92 -0.21
CA GLU A 59 10.27 -4.92 0.16
C GLU A 59 11.19 -5.40 -0.95
N GLN A 60 10.69 -6.25 -1.86
CA GLN A 60 11.53 -6.92 -2.86
C GLN A 60 11.21 -6.46 -4.29
N ARG A 61 9.94 -6.18 -4.59
CA ARG A 61 9.52 -5.81 -5.95
C ARG A 61 9.84 -4.36 -6.27
N VAL A 62 10.65 -4.14 -7.30
CA VAL A 62 10.93 -2.80 -7.83
C VAL A 62 9.81 -2.33 -8.77
N HIS A 63 9.45 -1.04 -8.67
CA HIS A 63 8.45 -0.43 -9.55
C HIS A 63 9.05 0.70 -10.37
N SER A 64 8.99 0.58 -11.70
CA SER A 64 9.40 1.64 -12.63
C SER A 64 8.35 2.74 -12.80
N GLY A 65 7.25 2.66 -12.05
CA GLY A 65 6.16 3.64 -12.08
C GLY A 65 6.61 5.03 -11.65
N LYS A 66 5.83 6.03 -12.04
CA LYS A 66 6.00 7.43 -11.62
C LYS A 66 6.14 7.48 -10.09
N TYR A 67 7.16 8.17 -9.60
CA TYR A 67 7.53 8.32 -8.17
C TYR A 67 8.26 7.16 -7.49
N CYS A 68 8.22 5.94 -8.06
CA CYS A 68 9.01 4.82 -7.52
C CYS A 68 10.39 4.72 -8.19
N TYR A 69 10.53 5.09 -9.47
CA TYR A 69 11.82 5.19 -10.17
C TYR A 69 12.73 3.96 -10.06
N GLY A 70 12.14 2.76 -10.09
CA GLY A 70 12.88 1.49 -9.97
C GLY A 70 13.21 1.10 -8.52
N LYS A 71 12.68 1.82 -7.53
CA LYS A 71 12.76 1.45 -6.11
C LYS A 71 11.55 0.60 -5.71
N THR A 72 11.67 -0.06 -4.57
CA THR A 72 10.55 -0.77 -3.93
C THR A 72 9.58 0.21 -3.27
N PRO A 73 8.32 -0.18 -3.02
CA PRO A 73 7.35 0.69 -2.36
C PRO A 73 7.84 1.12 -0.98
N LEU A 74 8.43 0.21 -0.20
CA LEU A 74 8.97 0.53 1.13
C LEU A 74 10.12 1.54 1.03
N GLN A 75 11.06 1.36 0.10
CA GLN A 75 12.17 2.30 -0.08
C GLN A 75 11.64 3.69 -0.46
N THR A 76 10.67 3.75 -1.38
CA THR A 76 10.05 5.01 -1.81
C THR A 76 9.34 5.70 -0.63
N PHE A 77 8.64 4.93 0.21
CA PHE A 77 8.01 5.46 1.42
C PHE A 77 9.03 6.05 2.39
N MET A 78 10.11 5.32 2.68
CA MET A 78 11.16 5.79 3.58
C MET A 78 11.87 7.05 3.04
N ASP A 79 12.17 7.08 1.74
CA ASP A 79 12.83 8.23 1.09
C ASP A 79 11.94 9.48 1.08
N THR A 80 10.62 9.32 1.05
CA THR A 80 9.66 10.43 1.02
C THR A 80 9.22 10.88 2.41
N LEU A 81 9.52 10.11 3.46
CA LEU A 81 9.15 10.42 4.83
C LEU A 81 9.70 11.78 5.32
N PRO A 82 10.97 12.16 5.07
CA PRO A 82 11.48 13.48 5.45
C PRO A 82 10.74 14.62 4.74
N LEU A 83 10.52 14.48 3.42
CA LEU A 83 9.77 15.44 2.61
C LEU A 83 8.33 15.62 3.12
N ALA A 84 7.68 14.54 3.55
CA ALA A 84 6.35 14.60 4.15
C ALA A 84 6.37 15.35 5.48
N LYS A 85 7.37 15.09 6.34
CA LYS A 85 7.55 15.80 7.62
C LYS A 85 7.80 17.29 7.43
N GLU A 86 8.63 17.67 6.46
CA GLU A 86 8.91 19.09 6.13
C GLU A 86 7.67 19.82 5.61
N LYS A 87 6.80 19.13 4.86
CA LYS A 87 5.56 19.70 4.30
C LYS A 87 4.38 19.71 5.28
N MET A 88 4.50 19.05 6.43
CA MET A 88 3.50 19.14 7.50
C MET A 88 3.58 20.52 8.17
N LEU A 89 2.93 21.50 7.55
CA LEU A 89 2.88 22.90 8.00
C LEU A 89 2.12 23.10 9.33
N SER A 90 1.41 22.08 9.82
CA SER A 90 0.75 22.04 11.13
C SER A 90 1.37 20.93 11.98
N GLY A 91 2.47 21.24 12.67
CA GLY A 91 3.16 20.27 13.52
C GLY A 91 2.27 19.77 14.64
N THR A 92 1.66 18.59 14.51
CA THR A 92 1.12 17.83 15.65
C THR A 92 1.01 16.35 15.31
N PHE A 93 2.13 15.63 15.38
CA PHE A 93 2.13 14.25 15.85
C PHE A 93 3.34 14.11 16.78
N GLN A 94 3.11 14.15 18.09
CA GLN A 94 4.09 13.67 19.04
C GLN A 94 4.27 12.17 18.77
N THR A 95 5.44 11.79 18.30
CA THR A 95 5.89 10.40 18.34
C THR A 95 6.01 10.00 19.80
N ALA A 96 5.10 9.13 20.28
CA ALA A 96 5.29 8.46 21.55
C ALA A 96 6.52 7.56 21.45
N ALA A 97 7.44 7.72 22.41
CA ALA A 97 8.60 6.88 22.62
C ALA A 97 8.20 5.51 23.19
#